data_AF-A0A7W4GWV6-F1
#
_entry.id   AF-A0A7W4GWV6-F1
#
_cell.length_a   1.000
_cell.length_b   1.000
_cell.length_c   1.000
_cell.angle_alpha   90.00
_cell.angle_beta   90.00
_cell.angle_gamma   90.00
#
_symmetry.space_group_name_H-M   'P 1'
#
loop_
_entity.id
_entity.type
_entity.pdbx_description
1 polymer ?
#
loop_
_entity_poly.entity_id
_entity_poly.type
_entity_poly.pdbx_seq_one_letter_code
_entity_poly.pdbx_strand_id
1 'polypeptide(L)'
;MIDFSQARRLAAEAEHADLPTERYLAAYRSAEQVAIAAISAAPVGTRPRQDVWSLLYRVAPEFGEWAGFFAAVAPKARAVQAGARTLVTERDAADLVRDSQQYLAETARWLGRREQAGRQQAGHQQAGREQAGRQQAGHQQAGRQQAAAKAS
;
A
#
# COMPACT_ATOMS: atom_id res chain seq x y z
N MET A 1 0.18 -4.88 9.61
CA MET A 1 -0.57 -4.95 8.34
C MET A 1 -1.01 -3.54 8.04
N ILE A 2 -0.72 -3.02 6.86
CA ILE A 2 -1.13 -1.66 6.50
C ILE A 2 -2.64 -1.73 6.22
N ASP A 3 -3.40 -0.87 6.90
CA ASP A 3 -4.86 -0.92 6.92
C ASP A 3 -5.46 0.22 6.10
N PHE A 4 -6.48 -0.10 5.29
CA PHE A 4 -7.27 0.85 4.49
C PHE A 4 -8.64 1.17 5.11
N SER A 5 -8.92 0.71 6.33
CA SER A 5 -10.22 0.91 6.99
C SER A 5 -10.63 2.38 7.09
N GLN A 6 -9.69 3.28 7.43
CA GLN A 6 -9.98 4.73 7.45
C GLN A 6 -10.26 5.29 6.05
N ALA A 7 -9.47 4.91 5.04
CA ALA A 7 -9.70 5.31 3.65
C ALA A 7 -11.06 4.83 3.14
N ARG A 8 -11.42 3.57 3.41
CA ARG A 8 -12.71 2.97 3.03
C ARG A 8 -13.88 3.67 3.69
N ARG A 9 -13.78 4.01 4.97
CA ARG A 9 -14.81 4.77 5.69
C ARG A 9 -15.03 6.13 5.03
N LEU A 10 -13.95 6.85 4.70
CA LEU A 10 -14.04 8.15 4.03
C LEU A 10 -14.57 8.04 2.60
N ALA A 11 -14.25 6.96 1.88
CA ALA A 11 -14.83 6.71 0.56
C ALA A 11 -16.35 6.47 0.65
N ALA A 12 -16.79 5.69 1.63
CA ALA A 12 -18.22 5.49 1.88
C ALA A 12 -18.93 6.80 2.30
N GLU A 13 -18.29 7.62 3.14
CA GLU A 13 -18.80 8.95 3.48
C GLU A 13 -18.95 9.84 2.23
N ALA A 14 -17.99 9.78 1.31
CA ALA A 14 -18.02 10.54 0.07
C ALA A 14 -19.12 10.09 -0.91
N GLU A 15 -19.50 8.81 -0.87
CA GLU A 15 -20.61 8.28 -1.67
C GLU A 15 -21.98 8.74 -1.15
N HIS A 16 -22.12 8.88 0.17
CA HIS A 16 -23.41 9.10 0.83
C HIS A 16 -23.67 10.55 1.25
N ALA A 17 -22.67 11.43 1.20
CA ALA A 17 -22.86 12.83 1.56
C ALA A 17 -23.79 13.56 0.57
N ASP A 18 -24.66 14.42 1.09
CA ASP A 18 -25.68 15.11 0.27
C ASP A 18 -25.10 16.29 -0.52
N LEU A 19 -24.11 16.99 0.05
CA LEU A 19 -23.54 18.19 -0.56
C LEU A 19 -22.34 17.86 -1.44
N PRO A 20 -22.23 18.42 -2.67
CA PRO A 20 -21.08 18.21 -3.56
C PRO A 20 -19.74 18.50 -2.87
N THR A 21 -19.70 19.54 -2.04
CA THR A 21 -18.50 19.95 -1.29
C THR A 21 -18.08 18.93 -0.24
N GLU A 22 -19.04 18.27 0.41
CA GLU A 22 -18.76 17.25 1.43
C GLU A 22 -18.24 15.97 0.77
N ARG A 23 -18.90 15.54 -0.30
CA ARG A 23 -18.47 14.42 -1.14
C ARG A 23 -17.04 14.62 -1.65
N TYR A 24 -16.76 15.81 -2.19
CA TYR A 24 -15.43 16.15 -2.70
C TYR A 24 -14.35 16.13 -1.60
N LEU A 25 -14.62 16.70 -0.42
CA LEU A 25 -13.67 16.69 0.68
C LEU A 25 -13.44 15.29 1.25
N ALA A 26 -14.49 14.49 1.41
CA ALA A 26 -14.40 13.12 1.89
C ALA A 26 -13.61 12.23 0.90
N ALA A 27 -13.85 12.39 -0.41
CA ALA A 27 -13.11 11.68 -1.45
C ALA A 27 -11.62 12.04 -1.44
N TYR A 28 -11.29 13.33 -1.32
CA TYR A 28 -9.90 13.79 -1.23
C TYR A 28 -9.20 13.24 0.02
N ARG A 29 -9.84 13.30 1.20
CA ARG A 29 -9.29 12.75 2.45
C ARG A 29 -9.11 11.24 2.39
N SER A 30 -10.03 10.53 1.73
CA SER A 30 -9.88 9.09 1.48
C SER A 30 -8.59 8.82 0.70
N ALA A 31 -8.35 9.57 -0.38
CA ALA A 31 -7.15 9.44 -1.19
C ALA A 31 -5.87 9.76 -0.38
N GLU A 32 -5.89 10.77 0.49
CA GLU A 32 -4.75 11.06 1.38
C GLU A 32 -4.42 9.88 2.30
N GLN A 33 -5.43 9.20 2.86
CA GLN A 33 -5.21 8.01 3.68
C GLN A 33 -4.65 6.84 2.86
N VAL A 34 -5.07 6.68 1.60
CA VAL A 34 -4.49 5.69 0.67
C VAL A 34 -3.01 5.99 0.42
N ALA A 35 -2.66 7.25 0.19
CA ALA A 35 -1.27 7.67 -0.02
C ALA A 35 -0.40 7.41 1.21
N ILE A 36 -0.89 7.72 2.41
CA ILE A 36 -0.18 7.44 3.68
C ILE A 36 0.07 5.94 3.82
N ALA A 37 -0.92 5.10 3.51
CA ALA A 37 -0.78 3.65 3.51
C ALA A 37 0.28 3.17 2.52
N ALA A 38 0.28 3.69 1.28
CA ALA A 38 1.29 3.37 0.28
C ALA A 38 2.72 3.79 0.71
N ILE A 39 2.87 5.01 1.24
CA ILE A 39 4.14 5.52 1.78
C ILE A 39 4.64 4.63 2.92
N SER A 40 3.75 4.21 3.81
CA SER A 40 4.08 3.33 4.94
C SER A 40 4.52 1.93 4.50
N ALA A 41 4.14 1.51 3.29
CA ALA A 41 4.56 0.25 2.68
C ALA A 41 5.92 0.34 1.97
N ALA A 42 6.45 1.56 1.79
CA ALA A 42 7.69 1.77 1.08
C ALA A 42 8.89 1.33 1.97
N PRO A 43 9.93 0.73 1.37
CA PRO A 43 11.09 0.21 2.10
C PRO A 43 11.98 1.30 2.72
N VAL A 44 11.76 2.57 2.39
CA VAL A 44 12.59 3.68 2.86
C VAL A 44 11.88 4.39 4.02
N GLY A 45 12.49 4.40 5.21
CA GLY A 45 12.03 5.14 6.37
C GLY A 45 12.21 6.65 6.20
N THR A 46 11.30 7.29 5.47
CA THR A 46 11.32 8.76 5.28
C THR A 46 10.49 9.49 6.33
N ARG A 47 11.07 10.56 6.91
CA ARG A 47 10.38 11.51 7.80
C ARG A 47 9.51 12.48 6.97
N PRO A 48 8.23 12.70 7.31
CA PRO A 48 7.38 13.62 6.57
C PRO A 48 7.60 15.05 7.07
N ARG A 49 8.46 15.80 6.39
CA ARG A 49 8.41 17.28 6.36
C ARG A 49 7.79 17.82 5.07
N GLN A 50 7.45 16.92 4.14
CA GLN A 50 6.91 17.23 2.81
C GLN A 50 5.41 16.93 2.75
N ASP A 51 4.71 17.60 1.84
CA ASP A 51 3.33 17.27 1.46
C ASP A 51 3.22 15.79 1.04
N VAL A 52 2.10 15.15 1.38
CA VAL A 52 1.90 13.70 1.20
C VAL A 52 2.07 13.27 -0.25
N TRP A 53 1.65 14.09 -1.21
CA TRP A 53 1.72 13.77 -2.63
C TRP A 53 3.15 13.85 -3.17
N SER A 54 3.91 14.87 -2.75
CA SER A 54 5.34 14.98 -3.05
C SER A 54 6.15 13.83 -2.48
N LEU A 55 5.77 13.36 -1.28
CA LEU A 55 6.41 12.19 -0.68
C LEU A 55 6.06 10.91 -1.44
N LEU A 56 4.77 10.72 -1.79
CA LEU A 56 4.30 9.57 -2.56
C LEU A 56 5.05 9.44 -3.89
N TYR A 57 5.17 10.55 -4.64
CA TYR A 57 5.89 10.59 -5.91
C TYR A 57 7.35 10.10 -5.78
N ARG A 58 8.00 10.38 -4.64
CA ARG A 58 9.38 9.99 -4.36
C ARG A 58 9.51 8.53 -3.94
N VAL A 59 8.62 8.04 -3.07
CA VAL A 59 8.79 6.73 -2.41
C VAL A 59 8.03 5.59 -3.10
N ALA A 60 7.01 5.91 -3.88
CA ALA A 60 6.21 4.97 -4.65
C ALA A 60 5.87 5.58 -6.03
N PRO A 61 6.88 5.75 -6.90
CA PRO A 61 6.72 6.36 -8.23
C PRO A 61 5.74 5.62 -9.13
N GLU A 62 5.41 4.35 -8.85
CA GLU A 62 4.31 3.62 -9.50
C GLU A 62 2.94 4.31 -9.34
N PHE A 63 2.79 5.16 -8.33
CA PHE A 63 1.60 6.00 -8.12
C PHE A 63 1.85 7.46 -8.49
N GLY A 64 2.87 7.75 -9.31
CA GLY A 64 3.27 9.11 -9.67
C GLY A 64 2.18 9.91 -10.39
N GLU A 65 1.38 9.25 -11.23
CA GLU A 65 0.23 9.87 -11.90
C GLU A 65 -0.84 10.30 -10.88
N TRP A 66 -1.19 9.41 -9.96
CA TRP A 66 -2.11 9.71 -8.86
C TRP A 66 -1.57 10.83 -7.96
N ALA A 67 -0.28 10.81 -7.63
CA ALA A 67 0.35 11.87 -6.85
C ALA A 67 0.23 13.24 -7.54
N GLY A 68 0.50 13.30 -8.85
CA GLY A 68 0.38 14.53 -9.64
C GLY A 68 -1.07 15.02 -9.72
N PHE A 69 -2.01 14.12 -9.99
CA PHE A 69 -3.44 14.43 -10.04
C PHE A 69 -3.93 15.01 -8.70
N PHE A 70 -3.72 14.32 -7.58
CA PHE A 70 -4.24 14.79 -6.29
C PHE A 70 -3.50 16.04 -5.78
N ALA A 71 -2.23 16.23 -6.13
CA ALA A 71 -1.53 17.50 -5.87
C ALA A 71 -2.20 18.68 -6.60
N ALA A 72 -2.68 18.48 -7.83
CA ALA A 72 -3.44 19.49 -8.57
C ALA A 72 -4.85 19.73 -8.00
N VAL A 73 -5.47 18.72 -7.39
CA VAL A 73 -6.76 18.79 -6.70
C VAL A 73 -6.66 19.53 -5.35
N ALA A 74 -5.51 19.44 -4.67
CA ALA A 74 -5.32 19.92 -3.30
C ALA A 74 -5.66 21.40 -3.07
N PRO A 75 -5.32 22.37 -3.96
CA PRO A 75 -5.73 23.77 -3.78
C PRO A 75 -7.25 23.95 -3.75
N LYS A 76 -7.97 23.27 -4.64
CA LYS A 76 -9.45 23.31 -4.68
C LYS A 76 -10.04 22.68 -3.41
N ALA A 77 -9.50 21.56 -2.95
CA ALA A 77 -9.92 20.93 -1.70
C ALA A 77 -9.70 21.85 -0.48
N ARG A 78 -8.54 22.52 -0.38
CA ARG A 78 -8.25 23.49 0.69
C ARG A 78 -9.20 24.68 0.66
N ALA A 79 -9.52 25.21 -0.52
CA ALA A 79 -10.48 26.30 -0.65
C ALA A 79 -11.90 25.89 -0.21
N VAL A 80 -12.34 24.68 -0.59
CA VAL A 80 -13.64 24.14 -0.17
C VAL A 80 -13.67 23.92 1.35
N GLN A 81 -12.59 23.42 1.93
CA GLN A 81 -12.45 23.28 3.39
C GLN A 81 -12.50 24.65 4.10
N ALA A 82 -12.00 25.71 3.47
CA ALA A 82 -12.11 27.08 3.96
C ALA A 82 -13.50 27.72 3.72
N GLY A 83 -14.46 26.98 3.17
CA GLY A 83 -15.85 27.42 3.01
C GLY A 83 -16.23 27.89 1.61
N ALA A 84 -15.38 27.70 0.60
CA ALA A 84 -15.68 28.05 -0.79
C ALA A 84 -16.67 27.06 -1.44
N ARG A 85 -17.95 27.19 -1.07
CA ARG A 85 -19.01 26.24 -1.43
C ARG A 85 -19.35 26.17 -2.92
N THR A 86 -19.08 27.23 -3.67
CA THR A 86 -19.43 27.33 -5.10
C THR A 86 -18.36 26.81 -6.05
N LEU A 87 -17.18 26.42 -5.54
CA LEU A 87 -16.07 25.95 -6.38
C LEU A 87 -16.24 24.52 -6.89
N VAL A 88 -17.09 23.73 -6.26
CA VAL A 88 -17.28 22.31 -6.57
C VAL A 88 -18.66 22.13 -7.18
N THR A 89 -18.68 21.61 -8.40
CA THR A 89 -19.90 21.14 -9.03
C THR A 89 -20.21 19.70 -8.62
N GLU A 90 -21.46 19.29 -8.83
CA GLU A 90 -21.86 17.89 -8.69
C GLU A 90 -20.99 16.95 -9.53
N ARG A 91 -20.61 17.39 -10.73
CA ARG A 91 -19.74 16.62 -11.62
C ARG A 91 -18.32 16.47 -11.05
N ASP A 92 -17.74 17.56 -10.55
CA ASP A 92 -16.42 17.53 -9.90
C ASP A 92 -16.40 16.55 -8.72
N ALA A 93 -17.47 16.57 -7.92
CA ALA A 93 -17.61 15.67 -6.77
C ALA A 93 -17.71 14.20 -7.21
N ALA A 94 -18.56 13.91 -8.20
CA ALA A 94 -18.72 12.55 -8.73
C ALA A 94 -17.43 12.01 -9.36
N ASP A 95 -16.71 12.83 -10.12
CA ASP A 95 -15.43 12.45 -10.73
C ASP A 95 -14.39 12.18 -9.65
N LEU A 96 -14.26 13.06 -8.64
CA LEU A 96 -13.28 12.86 -7.58
C LEU A 96 -13.60 11.63 -6.69
N VAL A 97 -14.88 11.32 -6.45
CA VAL A 97 -15.29 10.10 -5.75
C VAL A 97 -14.84 8.87 -6.54
N ARG A 98 -15.10 8.84 -7.85
CA ARG A 98 -14.69 7.74 -8.73
C ARG A 98 -13.17 7.55 -8.74
N ASP A 99 -12.43 8.64 -8.90
CA ASP A 99 -10.97 8.62 -8.98
C ASP A 99 -10.34 8.17 -7.66
N SER A 100 -10.87 8.64 -6.52
CA SER A 100 -10.44 8.21 -5.19
C SER A 100 -10.64 6.70 -4.98
N GLN A 101 -11.79 6.16 -5.41
CA GLN A 101 -12.07 4.73 -5.33
C GLN A 101 -11.17 3.89 -6.24
N GLN A 102 -10.92 4.38 -7.45
CA GLN A 102 -9.99 3.72 -8.37
C GLN A 102 -8.58 3.66 -7.76
N TYR A 103 -8.09 4.78 -7.23
CA TYR A 103 -6.79 4.84 -6.58
C TYR A 103 -6.69 3.89 -5.37
N LEU A 104 -7.73 3.85 -4.53
CA LEU A 104 -7.83 2.90 -3.42
C LEU A 104 -7.75 1.44 -3.91
N ALA A 105 -8.51 1.09 -4.94
CA ALA A 105 -8.55 -0.27 -5.47
C ALA A 105 -7.20 -0.69 -6.06
N GLU A 106 -6.54 0.19 -6.81
CA GLU A 106 -5.22 -0.05 -7.39
C GLU A 106 -4.15 -0.23 -6.31
N THR A 107 -4.15 0.65 -5.30
CA THR A 107 -3.18 0.60 -4.19
C THR A 107 -3.38 -0.65 -3.33
N ALA A 108 -4.62 -1.02 -3.02
CA ALA A 108 -4.93 -2.23 -2.27
C ALA A 108 -4.46 -3.50 -3.02
N ARG A 109 -4.66 -3.57 -4.34
CA ARG A 109 -4.16 -4.67 -5.17
C ARG A 109 -2.63 -4.72 -5.20
N TRP A 110 -1.98 -3.57 -5.35
CA TRP A 110 -0.52 -3.46 -5.32
C TRP A 110 0.05 -3.97 -4.00
N LEU A 111 -0.52 -3.56 -2.86
CA LEU A 111 -0.07 -4.00 -1.55
C LEU A 111 -0.28 -5.51 -1.37
N GLY A 112 -1.46 -6.02 -1.77
CA GLY A 112 -1.77 -7.45 -1.71
C GLY A 112 -0.76 -8.30 -2.47
N ARG A 113 -0.33 -7.88 -3.66
CA ARG A 113 0.72 -8.59 -4.44
C ARG A 113 2.07 -8.59 -3.72
N ARG A 114 2.45 -7.48 -3.08
CA ARG A 114 3.72 -7.38 -2.33
C ARG A 114 3.74 -8.28 -1.11
N GLU A 115 2.64 -8.32 -0.35
CA GLU A 115 2.53 -9.21 0.80
C GLU A 115 2.60 -10.68 0.38
N GLN A 116 1.98 -11.06 -0.74
CA GLN A 116 2.06 -12.41 -1.29
C GLN A 116 3.49 -12.77 -1.71
N ALA A 117 4.20 -11.87 -2.41
CA ALA A 117 5.59 -12.08 -2.80
C ALA A 117 6.51 -12.26 -1.57
N GLY A 118 6.33 -11.43 -0.53
CA GLY A 118 7.07 -11.57 0.73
C GLY A 118 6.82 -12.91 1.43
N ARG A 119 5.56 -13.37 1.45
CA ARG A 119 5.20 -14.70 2.02
C ARG A 119 5.80 -15.85 1.22
N GLN A 120 5.77 -15.79 -0.12
CA GLN A 120 6.35 -16.82 -0.98
C GLN A 120 7.88 -16.92 -0.79
N GLN A 121 8.57 -15.78 -0.70
CA GLN A 121 10.02 -15.74 -0.46
C GLN A 121 10.40 -16.30 0.92
N ALA A 122 9.59 -16.06 1.95
CA ALA A 122 9.81 -16.67 3.27
C ALA A 122 9.59 -18.19 3.23
N GLY A 123 8.52 -18.66 2.58
CA GLY A 123 8.24 -20.10 2.43
C GLY A 123 9.32 -20.85 1.65
N HIS A 124 9.83 -20.28 0.56
CA HIS A 124 10.93 -20.87 -0.22
C HIS A 124 12.24 -20.96 0.57
N GLN A 125 12.58 -19.94 1.37
CA GLN A 125 13.78 -19.97 2.22
C GLN A 125 13.69 -21.00 3.35
N GLN A 126 12.49 -21.24 3.88
CA GLN A 126 12.27 -22.22 4.95
C GLN A 126 12.34 -23.66 4.42
N ALA A 127 11.75 -23.93 3.25
CA ALA A 127 11.86 -25.23 2.57
C ALA A 127 13.32 -25.58 2.19
N GLY A 128 14.09 -24.60 1.74
CA GLY A 128 15.52 -24.77 1.45
C GLY A 128 16.36 -25.10 2.70
N ARG A 129 16.06 -24.49 3.85
CA ARG A 129 16.73 -24.80 5.13
C ARG A 129 16.41 -26.20 5.64
N GLU A 130 15.16 -26.65 5.55
CA GLU A 130 14.77 -28.00 5.97
C GLU A 130 15.41 -29.09 5.10
N GLN A 131 15.50 -28.87 3.79
CA GLN A 131 16.19 -29.78 2.88
C GLN A 131 17.72 -29.82 3.10
N ALA A 132 18.36 -28.67 3.33
CA ALA A 132 19.78 -28.62 3.66
C ALA A 132 20.10 -29.33 4.99
N GLY A 133 19.24 -29.15 6.00
CA GLY A 133 19.36 -29.86 7.29
C GLY A 133 19.20 -31.38 7.15
N ARG A 134 18.25 -31.85 6.32
CA ARG A 134 18.08 -33.29 6.04
C ARG A 134 19.26 -33.89 5.29
N GLN A 135 19.84 -33.17 4.32
CA GLN A 135 21.00 -33.66 3.56
C GLN A 135 22.26 -33.76 4.45
N GLN A 136 22.48 -32.81 5.36
CA GLN A 136 23.59 -32.87 6.32
C GLN A 136 23.44 -34.00 7.35
N ALA A 137 22.23 -34.29 7.81
CA ALA A 137 21.97 -35.43 8.69
C ALA A 137 22.24 -36.78 7.99
N GLY A 138 21.84 -36.92 6.72
CA GLY A 138 22.09 -38.11 5.91
C GLY A 138 23.57 -38.38 5.66
N HIS A 139 24.37 -37.35 5.39
CA HIS A 139 25.82 -37.50 5.16
C HIS A 139 26.60 -37.87 6.43
N GLN A 140 26.19 -37.40 7.62
CA GLN A 140 26.85 -37.76 8.88
C GLN A 140 26.60 -39.21 9.31
N GLN A 141 25.45 -39.79 8.96
CA GLN A 141 25.11 -41.18 9.26
C GLN A 141 25.88 -42.17 8.37
N ALA A 142 26.11 -41.82 7.11
CA ALA A 142 26.91 -42.62 6.17
C ALA A 142 28.39 -42.72 6.57
N GLY A 143 28.97 -41.64 7.09
CA GLY A 143 30.36 -41.64 7.58
C GLY A 143 30.58 -42.52 8.82
N ARG A 144 29.58 -42.61 9.72
CA ARG A 144 29.68 -43.45 10.93
C ARG A 144 29.64 -44.94 10.65
N GLN A 145 28.86 -45.39 9.67
CA GLN A 145 28.76 -46.83 9.34
C GLN A 145 30.02 -47.36 8.64
N GLN A 146 30.71 -46.52 7.86
CA GLN A 146 31.97 -46.92 7.21
C GLN A 146 33.15 -47.01 8.20
N ALA A 147 33.14 -46.24 9.29
CA ALA A 147 34.15 -46.34 10.34
C ALA A 147 34.03 -47.64 11.15
N ALA A 148 32.83 -48.20 11.30
CA ALA A 148 32.60 -49.45 12.02
C ALA A 148 33.04 -50.71 11.23
N ALA A 149 33.06 -50.65 9.90
CA ALA A 149 33.38 -51.80 9.05
C ALA A 149 34.89 -52.05 8.81
N LYS A 150 35.78 -51.15 9.24
CA LYS A 150 37.24 -51.29 9.08
C LYS A 150 37.98 -51.82 10.32
N ALA A 151 37.27 -52.14 11.39
CA ALA A 151 37.85 -52.58 12.66
C ALA A 151 37.69 -54.08 12.94
N SER A 152 37.37 -54.90 11.93
CA SER A 152 37.25 -56.37 12.05
C SER A 152 38.19 -57.07 11.08
#